data_AF-A0AA88DNK1-F1
#
_entry.id   AF-A0AA88DNK1-F1
#
_cell.length_a   1.000
_cell.length_b   1.000
_cell.length_c   1.000
_cell.angle_alpha   90.00
_cell.angle_beta   90.00
_cell.angle_gamma   90.00
#
_symmetry.space_group_name_H-M   'P 1'
#
loop_
_entity.id
_entity.type
_entity.pdbx_description
1 polymer ?
#
loop_
_entity_poly.entity_id
_entity_poly.type
_entity_poly.pdbx_seq_one_letter_code
_entity_poly.pdbx_strand_id
1 'polypeptide(L)'
;MSLSFIHVEDLEYFPDERMKGLASLKRVDIRDCPALRYLSPWILYLTSLEDLYIFDCKEFEGIKWPETPSLTRLRVLQLLGLPKLKNVLPPGIQHLTSLEALRIIECEELQVSNDDSIEWQALTTLRFLYFNSLPQLVSLPWGLQFLTTLKQLHILYCRNFTGLPDWICKLSSLETLHIWRCPKFKSVPASISSLTSLHKLEINGQDMNPREIHELSCSASATGELDTSTASGSRSWKILKKFRRLQLCNK
;
A
#
# COMPACT_ATOMS: atom_id res chain seq x y z
N MET A 1 12.26 25.00 -3.02
CA MET A 1 12.80 25.11 -1.64
C MET A 1 12.33 23.90 -0.86
N SER A 2 13.22 23.28 -0.08
CA SER A 2 12.93 22.12 0.77
C SER A 2 13.30 22.42 2.22
N LEU A 3 12.61 21.77 3.15
CA LEU A 3 12.86 21.85 4.58
C LEU A 3 13.00 20.43 5.12
N SER A 4 14.00 20.21 5.96
CA SER A 4 14.25 18.90 6.54
C SER A 4 14.44 19.03 8.04
N PHE A 5 13.75 18.18 8.80
CA PHE A 5 13.88 18.00 10.23
C PHE A 5 14.44 16.60 10.46
N ILE A 6 15.60 16.54 11.08
CA ILE A 6 16.37 15.30 11.21
C ILE A 6 16.87 15.26 12.65
N HIS A 7 16.45 14.25 13.42
CA HIS A 7 16.82 14.08 14.84
C HIS A 7 16.43 15.27 15.72
N VAL A 8 15.20 15.78 15.59
CA VAL A 8 14.71 16.86 16.46
C VAL A 8 13.96 16.25 17.64
N GLU A 9 14.64 16.11 18.77
CA GLU A 9 14.15 15.38 19.96
C GLU A 9 12.87 16.00 20.53
N ASP A 10 12.84 17.32 20.71
CA ASP A 10 11.75 18.05 21.36
C ASP A 10 10.67 18.55 20.38
N LEU A 11 10.62 18.00 19.16
CA LEU A 11 9.65 18.45 18.15
C LEU A 11 8.26 17.88 18.42
N GLU A 12 7.59 18.39 19.45
CA GLU A 12 6.20 18.05 19.73
C GLU A 12 5.24 18.74 18.75
N TYR A 13 5.47 20.03 18.50
CA TYR A 13 4.68 20.91 17.63
C TYR A 13 5.58 22.00 17.01
N PHE A 14 5.25 22.50 15.82
CA PHE A 14 5.91 23.69 15.29
C PHE A 14 5.20 24.97 15.73
N PRO A 15 5.94 26.07 15.99
CA PRO A 15 5.33 27.38 16.16
C PRO A 15 4.73 27.86 14.83
N ASP A 16 3.40 27.88 14.75
CA ASP A 16 2.61 28.25 13.56
C ASP A 16 3.06 29.55 12.89
N GLU A 17 3.46 30.56 13.67
CA GLU A 17 3.86 31.88 13.17
C GLU A 17 5.07 31.84 12.24
N ARG A 18 6.02 30.93 12.47
CA ARG A 18 7.20 30.80 11.59
C ARG A 18 6.89 30.11 10.27
N MET A 19 5.82 29.31 10.26
CA MET A 19 5.45 28.47 9.12
C MET A 19 4.60 29.23 8.10
N LYS A 20 3.91 30.32 8.50
CA LYS A 20 3.21 31.24 7.58
C LYS A 20 4.13 31.80 6.48
N GLY A 21 5.41 32.03 6.80
CA GLY A 21 6.39 32.55 5.83
C GLY A 21 6.89 31.53 4.80
N LEU A 22 6.54 30.25 4.95
CA LEU A 22 7.07 29.15 4.14
C LEU A 22 6.11 28.64 3.06
N ALA A 23 5.15 29.47 2.63
CA ALA A 23 4.16 29.10 1.62
C ALA A 23 4.76 28.65 0.27
N SER A 24 6.01 29.03 -0.04
CA SER A 24 6.74 28.64 -1.25
C SER A 24 7.48 27.29 -1.14
N LEU A 25 7.43 26.66 0.03
CA LEU A 25 8.11 25.40 0.29
C LEU A 25 7.46 24.26 -0.52
N LYS A 26 8.28 23.50 -1.23
CA LYS A 26 7.83 22.40 -2.10
C LYS A 26 8.02 21.02 -1.49
N ARG A 27 8.96 20.88 -0.55
CA ARG A 27 9.28 19.59 0.05
C ARG A 27 9.51 19.74 1.55
N VAL A 28 8.87 18.86 2.32
CA VAL A 28 9.11 18.69 3.75
C VAL A 28 9.56 17.26 3.98
N ASP A 29 10.65 17.11 4.73
CA ASP A 29 11.19 15.82 5.14
C ASP A 29 11.33 15.82 6.67
N ILE A 30 10.70 14.89 7.36
CA ILE A 30 10.75 14.75 8.81
C ILE A 30 11.28 13.36 9.11
N ARG A 31 12.41 13.27 9.82
CA ARG A 31 13.09 12.02 10.10
C ARG A 31 13.52 11.95 11.55
N ASP A 32 13.20 10.83 12.18
CA ASP A 32 13.61 10.52 13.55
C ASP A 32 13.30 11.67 14.52
N CYS A 33 12.06 12.16 14.48
CA CYS A 33 11.55 13.14 15.43
C CYS A 33 10.69 12.39 16.46
N PRO A 34 11.28 11.92 17.58
CA PRO A 34 10.61 10.97 18.47
C PRO A 34 9.43 11.58 19.21
N ALA A 35 9.42 12.89 19.47
CA ALA A 35 8.31 13.58 20.15
C ALA A 35 7.17 14.02 19.21
N LEU A 36 7.32 13.90 17.88
CA LEU A 36 6.33 14.40 16.94
C LEU A 36 5.09 13.50 16.93
N ARG A 37 3.97 14.04 17.42
CA ARG A 37 2.69 13.32 17.47
C ARG A 37 1.78 13.63 16.30
N TYR A 38 1.74 14.88 15.86
CA TYR A 38 0.83 15.33 14.81
C TYR A 38 1.46 16.37 13.89
N LEU A 39 1.08 16.35 12.61
CA LEU A 39 1.23 17.52 11.74
C LEU A 39 0.03 18.45 11.96
N SER A 40 0.15 19.39 12.91
CA SER A 40 -0.90 20.38 13.17
C SER A 40 -0.37 21.67 13.80
N PRO A 41 -1.00 22.83 13.55
CA PRO A 41 -1.74 23.26 12.35
C PRO A 41 -0.84 23.76 11.21
N TRP A 42 0.46 23.86 11.44
CA TRP A 42 1.38 24.55 10.54
C TRP A 42 1.51 24.00 9.11
N ILE A 43 1.29 22.69 8.92
CA ILE A 43 1.40 22.02 7.60
C ILE A 43 0.43 22.67 6.59
N LEU A 44 -0.62 23.33 7.08
CA LEU A 44 -1.66 23.97 6.28
C LEU A 44 -1.22 25.29 5.65
N TYR A 45 -0.18 25.92 6.17
CA TYR A 45 0.40 27.13 5.58
C TYR A 45 1.27 26.81 4.36
N LEU A 46 1.64 25.54 4.16
CA LEU A 46 2.52 25.11 3.08
C LEU A 46 1.73 24.85 1.80
N THR A 47 1.12 25.91 1.26
CA THR A 47 0.21 25.83 0.11
C THR A 47 0.90 25.39 -1.19
N SER A 48 2.23 25.52 -1.30
CA SER A 48 3.03 25.04 -2.43
C SER A 48 3.66 23.66 -2.22
N LEU A 49 3.33 22.95 -1.13
CA LEU A 49 3.94 21.67 -0.81
C LEU A 49 3.59 20.62 -1.89
N GLU A 50 4.61 20.02 -2.47
CA GLU A 50 4.51 18.98 -3.50
C GLU A 50 4.91 17.61 -2.91
N ASP A 51 5.90 17.57 -2.02
CA ASP A 51 6.39 16.32 -1.43
C ASP A 51 6.43 16.37 0.11
N LEU A 52 5.86 15.36 0.75
CA LEU A 52 5.89 15.19 2.20
C LEU A 52 6.40 13.80 2.57
N TYR A 53 7.48 13.78 3.35
CA TYR A 53 8.13 12.58 3.86
C TYR A 53 8.13 12.59 5.39
N ILE A 54 7.68 11.52 6.03
CA ILE A 54 7.72 11.34 7.49
C ILE A 54 8.27 9.95 7.79
N PHE A 55 9.46 9.91 8.39
CA PHE A 55 10.23 8.70 8.65
C PHE A 55 10.56 8.56 10.13
N ASP A 56 10.40 7.36 10.67
CA ASP A 56 10.89 6.94 11.98
C ASP A 56 10.42 7.83 13.16
N CYS A 57 9.27 8.48 13.03
CA CYS A 57 8.66 9.27 14.08
C CYS A 57 7.77 8.37 14.95
N LYS A 58 8.36 7.86 16.05
CA LYS A 58 7.78 6.77 16.88
C LYS A 58 6.45 7.14 17.55
N GLU A 59 6.29 8.40 17.93
CA GLU A 59 5.08 8.91 18.58
C GLU A 59 4.04 9.46 17.59
N PHE A 60 4.30 9.37 16.28
CA PHE A 60 3.43 9.96 15.28
C PHE A 60 2.10 9.22 15.18
N GLU A 61 1.02 9.91 15.51
CA GLU A 61 -0.34 9.37 15.55
C GLU A 61 -1.13 9.73 14.30
N GLY A 62 -0.79 10.84 13.62
CA GLY A 62 -1.42 11.18 12.35
C GLY A 62 -1.33 12.64 11.93
N ILE A 63 -2.10 12.97 10.90
CA ILE A 63 -2.19 14.33 10.35
C ILE A 63 -3.57 14.86 10.66
N LYS A 64 -3.65 16.06 11.25
CA LYS A 64 -4.92 16.76 11.41
C LYS A 64 -5.19 17.58 10.16
N TRP A 65 -5.90 16.98 9.21
CA TRP A 65 -6.33 17.70 8.00
C TRP A 65 -7.47 18.66 8.33
N PRO A 66 -7.44 19.88 7.80
CA PRO A 66 -8.51 20.84 7.98
C PRO A 66 -9.70 20.46 7.13
N GLU A 67 -10.86 20.97 7.51
CA GLU A 67 -12.07 20.89 6.69
C GLU A 67 -11.97 21.77 5.44
N THR A 68 -11.06 22.76 5.45
CA THR A 68 -10.81 23.68 4.34
C THR A 68 -9.83 23.11 3.31
N PRO A 69 -9.92 23.52 2.03
CA PRO A 69 -8.97 23.11 1.01
C PRO A 69 -7.54 23.50 1.38
N SER A 70 -6.70 22.50 1.62
CA SER A 70 -5.27 22.66 1.89
C SER A 70 -4.46 21.55 1.21
N LEU A 71 -3.17 21.81 1.00
CA LEU A 71 -2.22 20.84 0.42
C LEU A 71 -2.66 20.30 -0.96
N THR A 72 -3.38 21.12 -1.74
CA THR A 72 -3.92 20.77 -3.06
C THR A 72 -2.84 20.51 -4.11
N ARG A 73 -1.59 20.89 -3.84
CA ARG A 73 -0.41 20.65 -4.70
C ARG A 73 0.41 19.43 -4.29
N LEU A 74 0.03 18.75 -3.20
CA LEU A 74 0.78 17.60 -2.72
C LEU A 74 0.67 16.46 -3.74
N ARG A 75 1.82 16.00 -4.24
CA ARG A 75 1.98 14.94 -5.23
C ARG A 75 2.51 13.66 -4.63
N VAL A 76 3.39 13.76 -3.64
CA VAL A 76 4.03 12.61 -3.01
C VAL A 76 3.82 12.66 -1.51
N LEU A 77 3.26 11.58 -0.95
CA LEU A 77 3.20 11.33 0.48
C LEU A 77 3.88 10.00 0.79
N GLN A 78 4.90 10.03 1.64
CA GLN A 78 5.57 8.82 2.11
C GLN A 78 5.67 8.79 3.63
N LEU A 79 5.21 7.68 4.19
CA LEU A 79 5.15 7.38 5.60
C LEU A 79 5.96 6.11 5.84
N LEU A 80 7.01 6.18 6.65
CA LEU A 80 7.88 5.04 6.95
C LEU A 80 8.18 4.96 8.45
N GLY A 81 8.06 3.77 9.04
CA GLY A 81 8.46 3.55 10.43
C GLY A 81 7.62 4.34 11.43
N LEU A 82 6.29 4.34 11.25
CA LEU A 82 5.34 5.08 12.09
C LEU A 82 4.45 4.09 12.86
N PRO A 83 4.91 3.56 14.01
CA PRO A 83 4.24 2.45 14.69
C PRO A 83 2.88 2.83 15.26
N LYS A 84 2.71 4.07 15.75
CA LYS A 84 1.46 4.57 16.35
C LYS A 84 0.48 5.21 15.36
N LEU A 85 0.81 5.24 14.07
CA LEU A 85 -0.08 5.78 13.06
C LEU A 85 -1.28 4.86 12.89
N LYS A 86 -2.47 5.33 13.30
CA LYS A 86 -3.70 4.51 13.26
C LYS A 86 -4.49 4.67 11.97
N ASN A 87 -4.52 5.86 11.41
CA ASN A 87 -5.28 6.20 10.21
C ASN A 87 -4.48 7.19 9.36
N VAL A 88 -4.42 6.94 8.05
CA VAL A 88 -3.80 7.88 7.09
C VAL A 88 -4.83 8.86 6.53
N LEU A 89 -6.11 8.46 6.49
CA LEU A 89 -7.19 9.19 5.81
C LEU A 89 -8.30 9.66 6.77
N PRO A 90 -8.28 10.93 7.17
CA PRO A 90 -9.42 11.65 7.73
C PRO A 90 -10.29 12.30 6.63
N PRO A 91 -11.47 12.85 6.98
CA PRO A 91 -12.38 13.51 6.04
C PRO A 91 -11.75 14.63 5.18
N GLY A 92 -10.67 15.27 5.64
CA GLY A 92 -9.98 16.34 4.90
C GLY A 92 -9.12 15.88 3.72
N ILE A 93 -8.93 14.57 3.51
CA ILE A 93 -8.12 14.06 2.39
C ILE A 93 -8.69 14.40 1.01
N GLN A 94 -10.00 14.72 0.95
CA GLN A 94 -10.67 15.09 -0.30
C GLN A 94 -10.03 16.27 -1.04
N HIS A 95 -9.25 17.07 -0.31
CA HIS A 95 -8.55 18.23 -0.85
C HIS A 95 -7.20 17.88 -1.52
N LEU A 96 -6.70 16.65 -1.35
CA LEU A 96 -5.44 16.18 -1.96
C LEU A 96 -5.62 15.79 -3.43
N THR A 97 -6.16 16.71 -4.22
CA THR A 97 -6.55 16.47 -5.61
C THR A 97 -5.37 16.26 -6.56
N SER A 98 -4.14 16.55 -6.15
CA SER A 98 -2.93 16.35 -6.96
C SER A 98 -2.07 15.15 -6.52
N LEU A 99 -2.53 14.33 -5.56
CA LEU A 99 -1.70 13.25 -5.01
C LEU A 99 -1.50 12.14 -6.04
N GLU A 100 -0.26 11.97 -6.51
CA GLU A 100 0.11 11.00 -7.54
C GLU A 100 0.75 9.73 -6.95
N ALA A 101 1.42 9.84 -5.80
CA ALA A 101 2.11 8.73 -5.16
C ALA A 101 1.89 8.70 -3.65
N LEU A 102 1.42 7.54 -3.16
CA LEU A 102 1.28 7.25 -1.74
C LEU A 102 2.08 6.00 -1.39
N ARG A 103 2.95 6.15 -0.39
CA ARG A 103 3.84 5.08 0.11
C ARG A 103 3.67 4.96 1.61
N ILE A 104 3.33 3.77 2.07
CA ILE A 104 3.16 3.47 3.49
C ILE A 104 3.95 2.22 3.81
N ILE A 105 4.91 2.37 4.71
CA ILE A 105 5.94 1.38 4.99
C ILE A 105 6.08 1.26 6.51
N GLU A 106 6.02 0.04 7.04
CA GLU A 106 6.32 -0.21 8.46
C GLU A 106 5.44 0.64 9.42
N CYS A 107 4.12 0.64 9.19
CA CYS A 107 3.14 1.24 10.09
C CYS A 107 2.34 0.12 10.79
N GLU A 108 2.65 -0.13 12.07
CA GLU A 108 2.19 -1.33 12.79
C GLU A 108 0.72 -1.29 13.20
N GLU A 109 0.22 -0.13 13.66
CA GLU A 109 -1.17 0.04 14.09
C GLU A 109 -2.12 0.52 12.98
N LEU A 110 -1.59 0.78 11.77
CA LEU A 110 -2.36 1.43 10.72
C LEU A 110 -3.48 0.53 10.19
N GLN A 111 -4.71 0.96 10.40
CA GLN A 111 -5.89 0.35 9.80
C GLN A 111 -6.16 1.00 8.44
N VAL A 112 -5.97 0.22 7.38
CA VAL A 112 -6.18 0.67 5.98
C VAL A 112 -7.54 0.24 5.47
N SER A 113 -8.04 -0.91 5.92
CA SER A 113 -9.26 -1.56 5.45
C SER A 113 -10.44 -1.29 6.37
N ASN A 114 -11.23 -0.27 6.07
CA ASN A 114 -12.51 -0.01 6.74
C ASN A 114 -13.61 -0.11 5.66
N ASP A 115 -14.66 -0.88 5.92
CA ASP A 115 -15.70 -1.27 4.94
C ASP A 115 -16.44 -0.06 4.34
N ASP A 116 -16.44 1.08 5.05
CA ASP A 116 -17.16 2.31 4.69
C ASP A 116 -16.24 3.46 4.22
N SER A 117 -14.95 3.20 3.94
CA SER A 117 -13.99 4.29 3.68
C SER A 117 -14.16 4.92 2.29
N ILE A 118 -15.07 5.89 2.20
CA ILE A 118 -15.29 6.76 1.03
C ILE A 118 -14.09 7.69 0.81
N GLU A 119 -13.23 7.89 1.81
CA GLU A 119 -12.10 8.83 1.75
C GLU A 119 -11.11 8.51 0.60
N TRP A 120 -10.92 7.22 0.29
CA TRP A 120 -10.08 6.79 -0.84
C TRP A 120 -10.62 7.24 -2.20
N GLN A 121 -11.93 7.41 -2.34
CA GLN A 121 -12.57 7.82 -3.60
C GLN A 121 -12.06 9.18 -4.07
N ALA A 122 -11.65 10.05 -3.15
CA ALA A 122 -11.22 11.39 -3.50
C ALA A 122 -9.81 11.46 -4.11
N LEU A 123 -8.98 10.41 -3.94
CA LEU A 123 -7.61 10.35 -4.46
C LEU A 123 -7.56 10.01 -5.96
N THR A 124 -8.41 10.65 -6.75
CA THR A 124 -8.64 10.35 -8.17
C THR A 124 -7.44 10.57 -9.09
N THR A 125 -6.37 11.22 -8.62
CA THR A 125 -5.12 11.43 -9.37
C THR A 125 -4.01 10.44 -9.01
N LEU A 126 -4.25 9.55 -8.06
CA LEU A 126 -3.24 8.61 -7.57
C LEU A 126 -2.85 7.61 -8.65
N ARG A 127 -1.55 7.56 -8.96
CA ARG A 127 -0.96 6.67 -9.97
C ARG A 127 -0.16 5.54 -9.36
N PHE A 128 0.41 5.76 -8.18
CA PHE A 128 1.29 4.83 -7.50
C PHE A 128 0.87 4.64 -6.05
N LEU A 129 0.57 3.38 -5.68
CA LEU A 129 0.25 2.99 -4.32
C LEU A 129 1.18 1.86 -3.88
N TYR A 130 1.83 2.04 -2.75
CA TYR A 130 2.80 1.10 -2.21
C TYR A 130 2.56 0.86 -0.72
N PHE A 131 2.21 -0.37 -0.39
CA PHE A 131 2.06 -0.87 0.97
C PHE A 131 3.16 -1.86 1.27
N ASN A 132 3.90 -1.63 2.35
CA ASN A 132 4.98 -2.52 2.77
C ASN A 132 4.96 -2.74 4.28
N SER A 133 5.08 -3.99 4.71
CA SER A 133 5.15 -4.37 6.12
C SER A 133 3.97 -3.81 6.93
N LEU A 134 2.74 -3.91 6.40
CA LEU A 134 1.53 -3.46 7.09
C LEU A 134 0.82 -4.68 7.72
N PRO A 135 0.99 -4.92 9.03
CA PRO A 135 0.46 -6.13 9.66
C PRO A 135 -1.06 -6.12 9.81
N GLN A 136 -1.73 -4.96 9.75
CA GLN A 136 -3.19 -4.87 9.84
C GLN A 136 -3.89 -4.93 8.48
N LEU A 137 -3.13 -4.88 7.37
CA LEU A 137 -3.69 -4.95 6.04
C LEU A 137 -4.17 -6.38 5.73
N VAL A 138 -5.47 -6.63 5.87
CA VAL A 138 -6.11 -7.92 5.57
C VAL A 138 -6.60 -7.96 4.11
N SER A 139 -7.23 -6.88 3.66
CA SER A 139 -7.73 -6.68 2.29
C SER A 139 -7.48 -5.23 1.85
N LEU A 140 -7.68 -4.94 0.56
CA LEU A 140 -7.65 -3.56 0.08
C LEU A 140 -8.94 -2.82 0.49
N PRO A 141 -8.86 -1.54 0.91
CA PRO A 141 -10.06 -0.75 1.22
C PRO A 141 -10.97 -0.59 0.02
N TRP A 142 -12.27 -0.69 0.25
CA TRP A 142 -13.29 -0.67 -0.79
C TRP A 142 -13.25 0.59 -1.67
N GLY A 143 -12.98 1.76 -1.09
CA GLY A 143 -12.91 3.02 -1.82
C GLY A 143 -11.78 3.08 -2.87
N LEU A 144 -10.78 2.18 -2.82
CA LEU A 144 -9.77 2.10 -3.88
C LEU A 144 -10.34 1.72 -5.24
N GLN A 145 -11.51 1.06 -5.29
CA GLN A 145 -12.14 0.68 -6.55
C GLN A 145 -12.43 1.86 -7.49
N PHE A 146 -12.48 3.08 -6.96
CA PHE A 146 -12.76 4.31 -7.71
C PHE A 146 -11.48 4.93 -8.30
N LEU A 147 -10.29 4.42 -7.95
CA LEU A 147 -9.01 4.95 -8.43
C LEU A 147 -8.67 4.42 -9.82
N THR A 148 -9.49 4.79 -10.80
CA THR A 148 -9.32 4.37 -12.21
C THR A 148 -8.04 4.88 -12.87
N THR A 149 -7.34 5.83 -12.24
CA THR A 149 -6.05 6.38 -12.68
C THR A 149 -4.83 5.63 -12.11
N LEU A 150 -5.05 4.71 -11.17
CA LEU A 150 -3.98 3.95 -10.52
C LEU A 150 -3.27 3.06 -11.55
N LYS A 151 -1.97 3.25 -11.71
CA LYS A 151 -1.12 2.50 -12.65
C LYS A 151 -0.33 1.41 -11.97
N GLN A 152 0.08 1.62 -10.72
CA GLN A 152 0.94 0.70 -10.00
C GLN A 152 0.42 0.46 -8.58
N LEU A 153 0.23 -0.82 -8.26
CA LEU A 153 -0.13 -1.27 -6.92
C LEU A 153 0.89 -2.30 -6.45
N HIS A 154 1.53 -2.00 -5.32
CA HIS A 154 2.55 -2.84 -4.71
C HIS A 154 2.14 -3.16 -3.27
N ILE A 155 2.10 -4.44 -2.93
CA ILE A 155 1.79 -4.96 -1.59
C ILE A 155 2.88 -5.94 -1.19
N LEU A 156 3.80 -5.51 -0.32
CA LEU A 156 4.97 -6.28 0.05
C LEU A 156 5.01 -6.56 1.55
N TYR A 157 5.44 -7.75 1.96
CA TYR A 157 5.65 -8.11 3.37
C TYR A 157 4.41 -7.93 4.27
N CYS A 158 3.21 -7.84 3.72
CA CYS A 158 1.97 -7.70 4.47
C CYS A 158 1.52 -9.07 4.98
N ARG A 159 1.95 -9.44 6.20
CA ARG A 159 1.76 -10.78 6.77
C ARG A 159 0.31 -11.27 6.87
N ASN A 160 -0.65 -10.35 6.95
CA ASN A 160 -2.06 -10.67 7.11
C ASN A 160 -2.90 -10.50 5.84
N PHE A 161 -2.30 -10.05 4.73
CA PHE A 161 -3.00 -9.82 3.48
C PHE A 161 -3.46 -11.15 2.86
N THR A 162 -4.77 -11.32 2.69
CA THR A 162 -5.37 -12.62 2.32
C THR A 162 -5.67 -12.79 0.85
N GLY A 163 -5.94 -11.70 0.13
CA GLY A 163 -6.38 -11.79 -1.26
C GLY A 163 -6.69 -10.42 -1.87
N LEU A 164 -6.82 -10.41 -3.20
CA LEU A 164 -7.33 -9.26 -3.94
C LEU A 164 -8.87 -9.33 -3.99
N PRO A 165 -9.56 -8.20 -3.84
CA PRO A 165 -11.02 -8.14 -3.97
C PRO A 165 -11.48 -8.21 -5.43
N ASP A 166 -12.69 -8.71 -5.68
CA ASP A 166 -13.23 -8.86 -7.04
C ASP A 166 -13.33 -7.54 -7.82
N TRP A 167 -13.54 -6.42 -7.12
CA TRP A 167 -13.59 -5.10 -7.74
C TRP A 167 -12.24 -4.63 -8.28
N ILE A 168 -11.13 -5.36 -8.09
CA ILE A 168 -9.81 -5.01 -8.64
C ILE A 168 -9.88 -4.75 -10.15
N CYS A 169 -10.80 -5.41 -10.86
CA CYS A 169 -11.06 -5.20 -12.28
C CYS A 169 -11.50 -3.77 -12.66
N LYS A 170 -11.96 -2.96 -11.69
CA LYS A 170 -12.33 -1.56 -11.89
C LYS A 170 -11.13 -0.63 -12.04
N LEU A 171 -9.93 -1.06 -11.66
CA LEU A 171 -8.69 -0.29 -11.82
C LEU A 171 -8.20 -0.33 -13.27
N SER A 172 -8.96 0.26 -14.20
CA SER A 172 -8.76 0.12 -15.65
C SER A 172 -7.40 0.60 -16.18
N SER A 173 -6.72 1.52 -15.47
CA SER A 173 -5.37 1.98 -15.83
C SER A 173 -4.25 1.18 -15.17
N LEU A 174 -4.55 0.11 -14.41
CA LEU A 174 -3.53 -0.63 -13.68
C LEU A 174 -2.61 -1.37 -14.66
N GLU A 175 -1.34 -0.98 -14.65
CA GLU A 175 -0.27 -1.49 -15.53
C GLU A 175 0.59 -2.53 -14.80
N THR A 176 0.79 -2.34 -13.50
CA THR A 176 1.62 -3.19 -12.64
C THR A 176 0.91 -3.54 -11.34
N LEU A 177 0.80 -4.84 -11.04
CA LEU A 177 0.39 -5.37 -9.76
C LEU A 177 1.47 -6.28 -9.20
N HIS A 178 1.98 -5.95 -8.02
CA HIS A 178 3.05 -6.70 -7.38
C HIS A 178 2.67 -7.06 -5.95
N ILE A 179 2.63 -8.36 -5.65
CA ILE A 179 2.37 -8.90 -4.32
C ILE A 179 3.56 -9.78 -3.94
N TRP A 180 4.29 -9.43 -2.90
CA TRP A 180 5.52 -10.17 -2.55
C TRP A 180 5.64 -10.45 -1.06
N ARG A 181 5.96 -11.70 -0.72
CA ARG A 181 6.13 -12.16 0.67
C ARG A 181 4.91 -11.83 1.55
N CYS A 182 3.72 -12.10 1.01
CA CYS A 182 2.45 -12.06 1.73
C CYS A 182 2.02 -13.52 2.04
N PRO A 183 2.42 -14.10 3.19
CA PRO A 183 2.27 -15.54 3.46
C PRO A 183 0.81 -16.01 3.56
N LYS A 184 -0.14 -15.12 3.88
CA LYS A 184 -1.57 -15.45 3.93
C LYS A 184 -2.30 -15.21 2.60
N PHE A 185 -1.62 -14.76 1.56
CA PHE A 185 -2.22 -14.51 0.26
C PHE A 185 -2.63 -15.84 -0.39
N LYS A 186 -3.93 -16.02 -0.66
CA LYS A 186 -4.47 -17.31 -1.13
C LYS A 186 -4.94 -17.29 -2.58
N SER A 187 -5.48 -16.18 -3.05
CA SER A 187 -6.17 -16.16 -4.34
C SER A 187 -6.08 -14.82 -5.05
N VAL A 188 -6.12 -14.93 -6.37
CA VAL A 188 -6.32 -13.85 -7.32
C VAL A 188 -7.72 -14.02 -7.91
N PRO A 189 -8.58 -12.98 -7.92
CA PRO A 189 -9.92 -13.10 -8.46
C PRO A 189 -9.88 -13.26 -9.99
N ALA A 190 -10.82 -14.03 -10.54
CA ALA A 190 -10.93 -14.24 -11.99
C ALA A 190 -11.14 -12.92 -12.76
N SER A 191 -11.70 -11.92 -12.09
CA SER A 191 -11.91 -10.56 -12.63
C SER A 191 -10.60 -9.85 -13.02
N ILE A 192 -9.45 -10.31 -12.53
CA ILE A 192 -8.14 -9.74 -12.91
C ILE A 192 -7.88 -9.80 -14.42
N SER A 193 -8.45 -10.80 -15.11
CA SER A 193 -8.36 -10.96 -16.56
C SER A 193 -9.02 -9.81 -17.33
N SER A 194 -9.89 -9.03 -16.69
CA SER A 194 -10.56 -7.86 -17.27
C SER A 194 -9.68 -6.60 -17.28
N LEU A 195 -8.53 -6.62 -16.60
CA LEU A 195 -7.59 -5.50 -16.58
C LEU A 195 -6.80 -5.44 -17.89
N THR A 196 -7.30 -4.66 -18.85
CA THR A 196 -6.73 -4.57 -20.21
C THR A 196 -5.36 -3.89 -20.26
N SER A 197 -5.08 -2.98 -19.32
CA SER A 197 -3.80 -2.27 -19.22
C SER A 197 -2.72 -3.05 -18.47
N LEU A 198 -3.10 -4.14 -17.77
CA LEU A 198 -2.19 -4.87 -16.89
C LEU A 198 -1.22 -5.72 -17.72
N HIS A 199 0.05 -5.36 -17.69
CA HIS A 199 1.11 -6.06 -18.41
C HIS A 199 2.19 -6.62 -17.49
N LYS A 200 2.18 -6.28 -16.20
CA LYS A 200 3.05 -6.88 -15.19
C LYS A 200 2.24 -7.33 -13.98
N LEU A 201 2.22 -8.64 -13.73
CA LEU A 201 1.58 -9.24 -12.56
C LEU A 201 2.55 -10.20 -11.88
N GLU A 202 3.07 -9.80 -10.73
CA GLU A 202 4.08 -10.57 -10.00
C GLU A 202 3.55 -10.95 -8.62
N ILE A 203 3.49 -12.25 -8.32
CA ILE A 203 3.00 -12.77 -7.05
C ILE A 203 4.04 -13.72 -6.44
N ASN A 204 4.56 -13.37 -5.26
CA ASN A 204 5.61 -14.11 -4.54
C ASN A 204 6.81 -14.47 -5.42
N GLY A 205 7.20 -13.56 -6.30
CA GLY A 205 8.31 -13.71 -7.24
C GLY A 205 8.05 -14.65 -8.40
N GLN A 206 6.79 -14.97 -8.68
CA GLN A 206 6.35 -15.60 -9.91
C GLN A 206 5.66 -14.56 -10.79
N ASP A 207 6.12 -14.43 -12.03
CA ASP A 207 5.43 -13.64 -13.06
C ASP A 207 4.24 -14.44 -13.57
N MET A 208 3.06 -13.81 -13.62
CA MET A 208 1.80 -14.45 -13.98
C MET A 208 1.19 -13.77 -15.20
N ASN A 209 0.69 -14.56 -16.15
CA ASN A 209 -0.11 -14.02 -17.25
C ASN A 209 -1.55 -13.76 -16.76
N PRO A 210 -2.02 -12.49 -16.68
CA PRO A 210 -3.36 -12.18 -16.17
C PRO A 210 -4.50 -12.84 -16.95
N ARG A 211 -4.27 -13.19 -18.23
CA ARG A 211 -5.27 -13.82 -19.10
C ARG A 211 -5.39 -15.33 -18.92
N GLU A 212 -4.43 -15.95 -18.23
CA GLU A 212 -4.39 -17.40 -17.96
C GLU A 212 -4.73 -17.71 -16.50
N ILE A 213 -5.08 -16.71 -15.70
CA ILE A 213 -5.56 -16.88 -14.32
C ILE A 213 -7.01 -17.37 -14.37
N HIS A 214 -7.18 -18.65 -14.72
CA HIS A 214 -8.36 -19.41 -14.34
C HIS A 214 -8.17 -19.79 -12.88
N GLU A 215 -8.91 -19.15 -11.98
CA GLU A 215 -8.95 -19.39 -10.52
C GLU A 215 -7.68 -20.05 -9.95
N LEU A 216 -6.80 -19.25 -9.35
CA LEU A 216 -5.95 -19.78 -8.29
C LEU A 216 -6.84 -20.02 -7.05
N SER A 217 -7.75 -20.99 -7.13
CA SER A 217 -8.33 -21.64 -5.96
C SER A 217 -7.28 -22.62 -5.44
N CYS A 218 -6.33 -22.14 -4.64
CA CYS A 218 -5.51 -23.06 -3.88
C CYS A 218 -6.42 -23.78 -2.88
N SER A 219 -6.63 -25.07 -3.13
CA SER A 219 -7.21 -26.04 -2.22
C SER A 219 -6.47 -26.00 -0.88
N ALA A 220 -7.13 -25.43 0.13
CA ALA A 220 -6.69 -25.57 1.50
C ALA A 220 -7.01 -26.99 2.00
N SER A 221 -5.95 -27.77 2.23
CA SER A 221 -5.83 -28.87 3.20
C SER A 221 -6.79 -30.06 3.09
N ALA A 222 -6.28 -31.17 2.54
CA ALA A 222 -6.59 -32.48 3.09
C ALA A 222 -5.83 -32.61 4.43
N THR A 223 -6.51 -32.30 5.54
CA THR A 223 -6.15 -32.87 6.85
C THR A 223 -6.58 -34.34 6.83
N GLY A 224 -5.62 -35.22 7.10
CA GLY A 224 -5.80 -36.66 6.96
C GLY A 224 -6.79 -37.27 7.94
N GLU A 225 -7.37 -38.38 7.50
CA GLU A 225 -7.76 -39.51 8.32
C GLU A 225 -7.44 -40.80 7.53
N LEU A 226 -7.02 -41.82 8.29
CA LEU A 226 -6.29 -43.04 7.90
C LEU A 226 -7.17 -44.12 7.22
N ASP A 227 -6.49 -44.90 6.34
CA ASP A 227 -6.60 -46.36 6.10
C ASP A 227 -7.97 -47.00 5.73
N THR A 228 -8.17 -47.89 4.74
CA THR A 228 -7.42 -49.07 4.27
C THR A 228 -7.96 -49.54 2.89
N SER A 229 -7.18 -50.37 2.18
CA SER A 229 -7.57 -51.44 1.23
C SER A 229 -7.39 -51.23 -0.29
N THR A 230 -6.34 -51.89 -0.80
CA THR A 230 -6.23 -52.77 -1.99
C THR A 230 -6.68 -52.32 -3.40
N ALA A 231 -5.66 -52.35 -4.28
CA ALA A 231 -5.58 -53.07 -5.57
C ALA A 231 -5.85 -52.33 -6.90
N SER A 232 -4.72 -52.18 -7.63
CA SER A 232 -4.52 -52.43 -9.07
C SER A 232 -5.07 -51.44 -10.12
N GLY A 233 -4.19 -51.07 -11.06
CA GLY A 233 -4.61 -50.59 -12.39
C GLY A 233 -3.85 -49.38 -12.92
N SER A 234 -2.78 -49.63 -13.68
CA SER A 234 -2.03 -48.65 -14.48
C SER A 234 -2.89 -47.77 -15.40
N ARG A 235 -2.55 -46.47 -15.50
CA ARG A 235 -2.02 -45.82 -16.72
C ARG A 235 -1.80 -44.30 -16.53
N SER A 236 -0.52 -43.93 -16.53
CA SER A 236 0.14 -42.74 -17.09
C SER A 236 -0.70 -41.54 -17.53
N TRP A 237 -0.35 -40.32 -17.08
CA TRP A 237 0.14 -39.25 -17.97
C TRP A 237 1.28 -38.48 -17.29
N LYS A 238 2.44 -38.53 -17.96
CA LYS A 238 3.70 -37.88 -17.61
C LYS A 238 3.66 -36.43 -18.11
N ILE A 239 3.76 -35.42 -17.23
CA ILE A 239 4.47 -34.16 -17.54
C ILE A 239 5.11 -33.62 -16.24
N LEU A 240 6.27 -34.16 -15.89
CA LEU A 240 7.21 -33.56 -14.94
C LEU A 240 8.62 -33.83 -15.46
N LYS A 241 9.30 -32.78 -15.97
CA LYS A 241 10.75 -32.49 -15.89
C LYS A 241 11.26 -31.66 -17.07
N LYS A 242 11.44 -30.36 -16.83
CA LYS A 242 12.52 -29.46 -17.29
C LYS A 242 12.40 -28.23 -16.37
N PHE A 243 13.37 -27.70 -15.63
CA PHE A 243 14.80 -27.94 -15.44
C PHE A 243 15.17 -27.40 -14.04
N ARG A 244 16.21 -27.98 -13.41
CA ARG A 244 16.85 -27.51 -12.17
C ARG A 244 17.92 -26.43 -12.46
N ARG A 245 18.26 -25.67 -11.40
CA ARG A 245 19.46 -24.79 -11.11
C ARG A 245 19.25 -23.32 -11.47
N LEU A 246 19.43 -22.33 -10.57
CA LEU A 246 20.56 -22.03 -9.65
C LEU A 246 20.03 -21.54 -8.26
N GLN A 247 20.43 -22.10 -7.10
CA GLN A 247 21.56 -21.69 -6.20
C GLN A 247 21.59 -20.17 -5.93
N LEU A 248 21.16 -19.65 -4.77
CA LEU A 248 21.90 -19.49 -3.49
C LEU A 248 23.37 -19.01 -3.64
N CYS A 249 23.60 -17.75 -3.26
CA CYS A 249 24.77 -17.15 -2.59
C CYS A 249 24.28 -15.77 -2.14
N ASN A 250 24.16 -15.38 -0.86
CA ASN A 250 25.10 -15.43 0.25
C ASN A 250 26.47 -14.81 -0.08
N LYS A 251 26.51 -13.48 -0.14
CA LYS A 251 27.33 -12.61 0.73
C LYS A 251 26.88 -11.16 0.60
#